data_AF-A0A3S0UCF6-F1
#
_entry.id   AF-A0A3S0UCF6-F1
#
_cell.length_a   1.000
_cell.length_b   1.000
_cell.length_c   1.000
_cell.angle_alpha   90.00
_cell.angle_beta   90.00
_cell.angle_gamma   90.00
#
_symmetry.space_group_name_H-M   'P 1'
#
loop_
_entity.id
_entity.type
_entity.pdbx_description
1 polymer ?
#
loop_
_entity_poly.entity_id
_entity_poly.type
_entity_poly.pdbx_seq_one_letter_code
_entity_poly.pdbx_strand_id
1 'polypeptide(L)'
;MSLHTLATQIVHAVGHPKLPTRLPKIKPSQYALGYHSLLISDQQQKLFTSVNITRYQNGTRSECEAERSTLLTAIAKILGVKHLQAAFNFPQSDVMDSTKTFYKPGINRAYRGKGSPSEIADVIRLAVRCERIGIGKVAPSADQYAKQFLGLDCNGLVGNYHNLSPAISVGVWAQGEPGTLMAWSEHKQLKSGWGAAELATAPYIPLQPRRAIAELCDGDVLVTVTSDHHYKHIALVEDIAAIDKDQVSWKIVEWGEGGNADKHIKPSRTVKLEQGKIKKYGLGFTSKGNFRYLFANPNTPWEPAKWGRCGALGI
;
A
#
# COMPACT_ATOMS: atom_id res chain seq x y z
N MET A 1 -15.38 -73.90 18.92
CA MET A 1 -14.26 -73.18 18.30
C MET A 1 -14.53 -71.69 18.44
N SER A 2 -13.86 -71.04 19.39
CA SER A 2 -14.06 -69.63 19.75
C SER A 2 -12.85 -68.84 19.27
N LEU A 3 -13.10 -67.79 18.48
CA LEU A 3 -12.10 -66.87 17.93
C LEU A 3 -11.81 -65.77 18.95
N HIS A 4 -10.59 -65.70 19.46
CA HIS A 4 -10.07 -64.54 20.17
C HIS A 4 -9.35 -63.62 19.19
N THR A 5 -9.89 -62.42 18.99
CA THR A 5 -9.29 -61.34 18.19
C THR A 5 -8.45 -60.45 19.10
N LEU A 6 -7.15 -60.33 18.84
CA LEU A 6 -6.28 -59.32 19.45
C LEU A 6 -6.57 -57.95 18.84
N ALA A 7 -6.86 -56.97 19.70
CA ALA A 7 -6.99 -55.57 19.33
C ALA A 7 -5.61 -54.91 19.30
N THR A 8 -5.17 -54.47 18.13
CA THR A 8 -4.00 -53.58 17.98
C THR A 8 -4.50 -52.13 17.91
N GLN A 9 -4.18 -51.34 18.94
CA GLN A 9 -4.43 -49.90 18.95
C GLN A 9 -3.51 -49.20 17.93
N ILE A 10 -4.11 -48.63 16.88
CA ILE A 10 -3.43 -47.69 15.98
C ILE A 10 -3.58 -46.30 16.60
N VAL A 11 -2.46 -45.75 17.10
CA VAL A 11 -2.38 -44.37 17.54
C VAL A 11 -2.34 -43.48 16.29
N HIS A 12 -3.46 -42.84 15.96
CA HIS A 12 -3.49 -41.81 14.93
C HIS A 12 -2.72 -40.58 15.42
N ALA A 13 -1.47 -40.46 14.97
CA ALA A 13 -0.75 -39.18 15.00
C ALA A 13 -1.49 -38.20 14.07
N VAL A 14 -2.23 -37.27 14.65
CA VAL A 14 -2.85 -36.15 13.95
C VAL A 14 -1.72 -35.24 13.48
N GLY A 15 -1.22 -35.49 12.27
CA GLY A 15 -0.30 -34.57 11.60
C GLY A 15 -1.03 -33.25 11.37
N HIS A 16 -0.56 -32.20 12.03
CA HIS A 16 -0.99 -30.83 11.71
C HIS A 16 -0.82 -30.62 10.21
N PRO A 17 -1.86 -30.15 9.49
CA PRO A 17 -1.71 -29.82 8.09
C PRO A 17 -0.61 -28.75 7.98
N LYS A 18 0.46 -29.05 7.23
CA LYS A 18 1.46 -28.06 6.86
C LYS A 18 0.71 -26.90 6.21
N LEU A 19 0.78 -25.73 6.85
CA LEU A 19 0.32 -24.46 6.29
C LEU A 19 0.83 -24.38 4.85
N PRO A 20 -0.03 -24.01 3.86
CA PRO A 20 0.42 -23.85 2.49
C PRO A 20 1.65 -22.94 2.49
N THR A 21 2.74 -23.42 1.89
CA THR A 21 3.95 -22.64 1.62
C THR A 21 3.51 -21.35 0.94
N ARG A 22 3.54 -20.27 1.72
CA ARG A 22 3.18 -18.94 1.27
C ARG A 22 4.12 -18.59 0.12
N LEU A 23 3.55 -18.23 -1.05
CA LEU A 23 4.35 -17.75 -2.16
C LEU A 23 5.26 -16.60 -1.67
N PRO A 24 6.50 -16.49 -2.17
CA PRO A 24 7.37 -15.40 -1.77
C PRO A 24 6.68 -14.07 -2.09
N LYS A 25 6.52 -13.19 -1.09
CA LYS A 25 6.08 -11.83 -1.32
C LYS A 25 7.05 -11.17 -2.31
N ILE A 26 6.52 -10.50 -3.32
CA ILE A 26 7.24 -9.61 -4.23
C ILE A 26 8.10 -8.63 -3.41
N LYS A 27 9.34 -8.35 -3.86
CA LYS A 27 10.25 -7.43 -3.14
C LYS A 27 9.72 -5.99 -3.11
N PRO A 28 10.03 -5.19 -2.08
CA PRO A 28 9.69 -3.77 -2.04
C PRO A 28 10.11 -2.98 -3.30
N SER A 29 11.32 -3.19 -3.81
CA SER A 29 11.82 -2.53 -5.02
C SER A 29 11.03 -2.91 -6.26
N GLN A 30 10.74 -4.19 -6.44
CA GLN A 30 9.92 -4.68 -7.54
C GLN A 30 8.52 -4.05 -7.50
N TYR A 31 7.95 -3.90 -6.30
CA TYR A 31 6.65 -3.25 -6.14
C TYR A 31 6.72 -1.74 -6.47
N ALA A 32 7.77 -1.06 -6.01
CA ALA A 32 8.02 0.35 -6.33
C ALA A 32 8.25 0.58 -7.83
N LEU A 33 8.96 -0.33 -8.52
CA LEU A 33 9.12 -0.28 -9.98
C LEU A 33 7.78 -0.40 -10.72
N GLY A 34 6.80 -1.08 -10.14
CA GLY A 34 5.43 -1.13 -10.67
C GLY A 34 4.76 0.25 -10.80
N TYR A 35 5.20 1.26 -10.03
CA TYR A 35 4.76 2.65 -10.19
C TYR A 35 5.56 3.41 -11.26
N HIS A 36 6.85 3.09 -11.44
CA HIS A 36 7.72 3.75 -12.42
C HIS A 36 7.54 3.23 -13.85
N SER A 37 7.01 2.02 -14.00
CA SER A 37 6.75 1.39 -15.29
C SER A 37 5.35 0.78 -15.29
N LEU A 38 4.35 1.58 -14.89
CA LEU A 38 2.98 1.12 -14.77
C LEU A 38 2.39 0.88 -16.16
N LEU A 39 2.31 -0.39 -16.54
CA LEU A 39 1.68 -0.82 -17.79
C LEU A 39 0.16 -0.74 -17.66
N ILE A 40 -0.48 -0.14 -18.66
CA ILE A 40 -1.92 0.06 -18.71
C ILE A 40 -2.40 -0.47 -20.06
N SER A 41 -3.22 -1.52 -19.99
CA SER A 41 -3.78 -2.19 -21.15
C SER A 41 -5.30 -2.30 -20.99
N ASP A 42 -6.03 -1.82 -21.98
CA ASP A 42 -7.47 -1.99 -22.11
C ASP A 42 -7.79 -2.18 -23.60
N GLN A 43 -8.03 -3.44 -23.97
CA GLN A 43 -8.27 -3.82 -25.36
C GLN A 43 -9.57 -3.21 -25.91
N GLN A 44 -10.62 -3.09 -25.09
CA GLN A 44 -11.91 -2.55 -25.53
C GLN A 44 -11.81 -1.05 -25.84
N GLN A 45 -11.01 -0.33 -25.04
CA GLN A 45 -10.68 1.08 -25.31
C GLN A 45 -9.53 1.27 -26.32
N LYS A 46 -8.89 0.20 -26.79
CA LYS A 46 -7.65 0.23 -27.60
C LYS A 46 -6.53 1.03 -26.93
N LEU A 47 -6.47 0.99 -25.60
CA LEU A 47 -5.46 1.67 -24.80
C LEU A 47 -4.32 0.71 -24.48
N PHE A 48 -3.12 1.01 -24.99
CA PHE A 48 -1.90 0.29 -24.65
C PHE A 48 -0.81 1.32 -24.37
N THR A 49 -0.53 1.57 -23.10
CA THR A 49 0.39 2.62 -22.69
C THR A 49 1.13 2.25 -21.42
N SER A 50 2.11 3.06 -21.06
CA SER A 50 2.76 3.00 -19.76
C SER A 50 2.89 4.40 -19.19
N VAL A 51 2.81 4.52 -17.87
CA VAL A 51 3.01 5.79 -17.17
C VAL A 51 4.08 5.63 -16.10
N ASN A 52 4.84 6.71 -15.88
CA ASN A 52 5.85 6.76 -14.85
C ASN A 52 5.40 7.71 -13.72
N ILE A 53 5.04 7.13 -12.58
CA ILE A 53 4.71 7.92 -11.39
C ILE A 53 6.02 8.38 -10.75
N THR A 54 6.26 9.69 -10.77
CA THR A 54 7.49 10.30 -10.22
C THR A 54 7.21 11.33 -9.15
N ARG A 55 5.97 11.80 -9.05
CA ARG A 55 5.61 12.91 -8.17
C ARG A 55 5.40 12.45 -6.74
N TYR A 56 6.02 13.14 -5.79
CA TYR A 56 5.62 13.06 -4.39
C TYR A 56 4.32 13.81 -4.16
N GLN A 57 3.37 13.15 -3.52
CA GLN A 57 2.09 13.75 -3.19
C GLN A 57 1.56 13.22 -1.86
N ASN A 58 1.60 14.07 -0.84
CA ASN A 58 0.95 13.80 0.43
C ASN A 58 -0.35 14.61 0.53
N GLY A 59 -1.48 13.98 0.25
CA GLY A 59 -2.80 14.56 0.44
C GLY A 59 -3.36 15.31 -0.78
N THR A 60 -4.35 16.17 -0.49
CA THR A 60 -5.19 16.83 -1.47
C THR A 60 -4.53 18.10 -2.01
N ARG A 61 -4.26 18.15 -3.31
CA ARG A 61 -3.87 19.37 -4.04
C ARG A 61 -5.08 19.92 -4.80
N SER A 62 -5.23 21.23 -4.88
CA SER A 62 -6.44 21.85 -5.42
C SER A 62 -6.71 21.44 -6.88
N GLU A 63 -5.68 21.39 -7.70
CA GLU A 63 -5.76 20.95 -9.10
C GLU A 63 -6.11 19.46 -9.23
N CYS A 64 -5.61 18.61 -8.31
CA CYS A 64 -5.96 17.20 -8.26
C CYS A 64 -7.40 16.98 -7.82
N GLU A 65 -7.88 17.75 -6.84
CA GLU A 65 -9.25 17.68 -6.37
C GLU A 65 -10.25 18.20 -7.41
N ALA A 66 -9.90 19.25 -8.14
CA ALA A 66 -10.70 19.77 -9.25
C ALA A 66 -10.79 18.74 -10.39
N GLU A 67 -9.66 18.13 -10.78
CA GLU A 67 -9.64 17.10 -11.82
C GLU A 67 -10.41 15.85 -11.38
N ARG A 68 -10.20 15.38 -10.15
CA ARG A 68 -10.94 14.26 -9.56
C ARG A 68 -12.45 14.50 -9.62
N SER A 69 -12.90 15.69 -9.22
CA SER A 69 -14.32 16.06 -9.21
C SER A 69 -14.89 16.12 -10.63
N THR A 70 -14.11 16.64 -11.57
CA THR A 70 -14.46 16.66 -13.00
C THR A 70 -14.58 15.25 -13.57
N LEU A 71 -13.62 14.38 -13.30
CA LEU A 71 -13.63 12.98 -13.72
C LEU A 71 -14.86 12.24 -13.17
N LEU A 72 -15.12 12.35 -11.86
CA LEU A 72 -16.28 11.69 -11.24
C LEU A 72 -17.61 12.19 -11.81
N THR A 73 -17.70 13.47 -12.14
CA THR A 73 -18.89 14.06 -12.78
C THR A 73 -19.07 13.51 -14.20
N ALA A 74 -17.98 13.40 -14.97
CA ALA A 74 -18.02 12.82 -16.31
C ALA A 74 -18.44 11.35 -16.29
N ILE A 75 -17.92 10.56 -15.34
CA ILE A 75 -18.34 9.16 -15.14
C ILE A 75 -19.83 9.08 -14.82
N ALA A 76 -20.31 9.89 -13.86
CA ALA A 76 -21.72 9.90 -13.47
C ALA A 76 -22.64 10.24 -14.66
N LYS A 77 -22.22 11.18 -15.52
CA LYS A 77 -22.93 11.53 -16.76
C LYS A 77 -22.99 10.37 -17.74
N ILE A 78 -21.88 9.66 -17.96
CA ILE A 78 -21.85 8.48 -18.85
C ILE A 78 -22.79 7.38 -18.34
N LEU A 79 -22.82 7.16 -17.03
CA LEU A 79 -23.66 6.15 -16.40
C LEU A 79 -25.14 6.60 -16.24
N GLY A 80 -25.48 7.84 -16.57
CA GLY A 80 -26.83 8.37 -16.41
C GLY A 80 -27.29 8.50 -14.96
N VAL A 81 -26.37 8.66 -14.00
CA VAL A 81 -26.68 8.74 -12.57
C VAL A 81 -26.39 10.13 -12.01
N LYS A 82 -27.20 10.57 -11.03
CA LYS A 82 -26.95 11.83 -10.31
C LYS A 82 -25.76 11.73 -9.35
N HIS A 83 -25.60 10.57 -8.72
CA HIS A 83 -24.53 10.31 -7.75
C HIS A 83 -23.90 8.95 -8.02
N LEU A 84 -22.57 8.95 -8.18
CA LEU A 84 -21.80 7.72 -8.35
C LEU A 84 -21.74 6.94 -7.04
N GLN A 85 -22.15 5.67 -7.10
CA GLN A 85 -22.03 4.72 -6.00
C GLN A 85 -20.56 4.44 -5.65
N ALA A 86 -20.32 3.84 -4.48
CA ALA A 86 -18.96 3.50 -4.05
C ALA A 86 -18.30 2.49 -5.02
N ALA A 87 -19.07 1.50 -5.47
CA ALA A 87 -18.73 0.56 -6.53
C ALA A 87 -19.66 0.79 -7.71
N PHE A 88 -19.15 0.71 -8.94
CA PHE A 88 -19.93 0.92 -10.16
C PHE A 88 -19.36 0.13 -11.33
N ASN A 89 -20.20 -0.22 -12.29
CA ASN A 89 -19.83 -0.88 -13.54
C ASN A 89 -20.36 -0.03 -14.71
N PHE A 90 -19.69 -0.12 -15.86
CA PHE A 90 -20.21 0.47 -17.09
C PHE A 90 -21.21 -0.49 -17.75
N PRO A 91 -22.20 0.01 -18.52
CA PRO A 91 -23.13 -0.85 -19.24
C PRO A 91 -22.41 -1.64 -20.34
N GLN A 92 -22.99 -2.76 -20.77
CA GLN A 92 -22.43 -3.61 -21.85
C GLN A 92 -22.25 -2.87 -23.19
N SER A 93 -22.98 -1.77 -23.38
CA SER A 93 -22.88 -0.92 -24.57
C SER A 93 -21.71 0.07 -24.52
N ASP A 94 -21.00 0.16 -23.41
CA ASP A 94 -19.85 1.06 -23.26
C ASP A 94 -18.55 0.39 -23.75
N VAL A 95 -17.51 1.19 -24.01
CA VAL A 95 -16.17 0.70 -24.35
C VAL A 95 -15.38 0.23 -23.14
N MET A 96 -15.87 0.52 -21.92
CA MET A 96 -15.36 -0.01 -20.68
C MET A 96 -15.90 -1.42 -20.43
N ASP A 97 -15.04 -2.33 -19.98
CA ASP A 97 -15.44 -3.69 -19.60
C ASP A 97 -16.54 -3.70 -18.53
N SER A 98 -17.76 -4.07 -18.94
CA SER A 98 -18.93 -4.12 -18.06
C SER A 98 -18.81 -5.12 -16.90
N THR A 99 -17.97 -6.15 -17.05
CA THR A 99 -17.74 -7.15 -15.99
C THR A 99 -16.78 -6.64 -14.90
N LYS A 100 -16.02 -5.59 -15.21
CA LYS A 100 -15.10 -4.96 -14.27
C LYS A 100 -15.83 -3.93 -13.41
N THR A 101 -15.83 -4.18 -12.10
CA THR A 101 -16.22 -3.18 -11.11
C THR A 101 -15.14 -2.13 -10.95
N PHE A 102 -15.54 -0.86 -10.88
CA PHE A 102 -14.73 0.29 -10.52
C PHE A 102 -15.10 0.80 -9.12
N TYR A 103 -14.12 1.31 -8.35
CA TYR A 103 -14.33 1.81 -6.99
C TYR A 103 -13.98 3.29 -6.87
N LYS A 104 -14.97 4.10 -6.49
CA LYS A 104 -14.80 5.53 -6.21
C LYS A 104 -13.76 5.81 -5.09
N PRO A 105 -13.66 5.02 -4.01
CA PRO A 105 -12.60 5.23 -3.02
C PRO A 105 -11.19 5.04 -3.60
N GLY A 106 -10.99 4.08 -4.51
CA GLY A 106 -9.71 3.90 -5.20
C GLY A 106 -9.32 5.09 -6.08
N ILE A 107 -10.30 5.67 -6.79
CA ILE A 107 -10.10 6.94 -7.52
C ILE A 107 -9.68 8.04 -6.55
N ASN A 108 -10.37 8.19 -5.42
CA ASN A 108 -10.02 9.20 -4.42
C ASN A 108 -8.61 8.99 -3.85
N ARG A 109 -8.19 7.74 -3.61
CA ARG A 109 -6.83 7.43 -3.13
C ARG A 109 -5.77 7.83 -4.17
N ALA A 110 -5.97 7.49 -5.44
CA ALA A 110 -5.02 7.84 -6.51
C ALA A 110 -4.75 9.36 -6.60
N TYR A 111 -5.80 10.18 -6.59
CA TYR A 111 -5.67 11.65 -6.60
C TYR A 111 -5.18 12.26 -5.29
N ARG A 112 -5.00 11.47 -4.23
CA ARG A 112 -4.45 11.90 -2.92
C ARG A 112 -3.03 11.41 -2.68
N GLY A 113 -2.43 10.75 -3.66
CA GLY A 113 -1.11 10.14 -3.54
C GLY A 113 -1.08 8.86 -2.72
N LYS A 114 -2.23 8.16 -2.63
CA LYS A 114 -2.42 6.94 -1.85
C LYS A 114 -2.78 5.73 -2.69
N GLY A 115 -2.98 5.89 -4.00
CA GLY A 115 -3.43 4.83 -4.90
C GLY A 115 -2.36 3.76 -5.10
N SER A 116 -2.78 2.51 -5.12
CA SER A 116 -2.00 1.37 -5.60
C SER A 116 -1.77 1.47 -7.12
N PRO A 117 -0.80 0.72 -7.70
CA PRO A 117 -0.51 0.79 -9.14
C PRO A 117 -1.77 0.56 -10.00
N SER A 118 -2.59 -0.39 -9.58
CA SER A 118 -3.78 -0.75 -10.35
C SER A 118 -4.94 0.25 -10.19
N GLU A 119 -5.05 0.96 -9.06
CA GLU A 119 -6.00 2.08 -8.93
C GLU A 119 -5.62 3.27 -9.80
N ILE A 120 -4.31 3.56 -9.87
CA ILE A 120 -3.76 4.56 -10.78
C ILE A 120 -4.04 4.17 -12.24
N ALA A 121 -3.82 2.90 -12.60
CA ALA A 121 -4.10 2.41 -13.95
C ALA A 121 -5.57 2.59 -14.35
N ASP A 122 -6.50 2.34 -13.42
CA ASP A 122 -7.92 2.52 -13.69
C ASP A 122 -8.34 3.99 -13.72
N VAL A 123 -7.72 4.87 -12.93
CA VAL A 123 -7.92 6.32 -13.10
C VAL A 123 -7.52 6.76 -14.51
N ILE A 124 -6.40 6.27 -15.05
CA ILE A 124 -5.99 6.57 -16.42
C ILE A 124 -6.99 6.02 -17.44
N ARG A 125 -7.46 4.77 -17.28
CA ARG A 125 -8.50 4.19 -18.15
C ARG A 125 -9.79 5.02 -18.12
N LEU A 126 -10.23 5.43 -16.94
CA LEU A 126 -11.41 6.28 -16.77
C LEU A 126 -11.20 7.67 -17.38
N ALA A 127 -10.01 8.25 -17.24
CA ALA A 127 -9.66 9.56 -17.80
C ALA A 127 -9.61 9.52 -19.34
N VAL A 128 -9.11 8.43 -19.94
CA VAL A 128 -9.21 8.19 -21.39
C VAL A 128 -10.69 8.10 -21.81
N ARG A 129 -11.47 7.25 -21.13
CA ARG A 129 -12.90 7.08 -21.41
C ARG A 129 -13.68 8.39 -21.33
N CYS A 130 -13.35 9.24 -20.36
CA CYS A 130 -14.00 10.54 -20.14
C CYS A 130 -13.40 11.67 -20.98
N GLU A 131 -12.57 11.35 -21.96
CA GLU A 131 -11.90 12.30 -22.86
C GLU A 131 -11.12 13.41 -22.13
N ARG A 132 -10.55 13.07 -20.97
CA ARG A 132 -9.63 13.95 -20.25
C ARG A 132 -8.22 13.88 -20.86
N ILE A 133 -7.90 12.75 -21.48
CA ILE A 133 -6.60 12.49 -22.12
C ILE A 133 -6.77 12.48 -23.64
N GLY A 134 -5.95 13.25 -24.34
CA GLY A 134 -5.93 13.33 -25.81
C GLY A 134 -5.53 14.72 -26.31
N ILE A 135 -5.32 14.85 -27.62
CA ILE A 135 -4.98 16.14 -28.25
C ILE A 135 -6.09 17.17 -27.95
N GLY A 136 -5.71 18.34 -27.44
CA GLY A 136 -6.65 19.41 -27.06
C GLY A 136 -7.46 19.15 -25.79
N LYS A 137 -7.17 18.09 -25.03
CA LYS A 137 -7.79 17.80 -23.73
C LYS A 137 -6.91 18.32 -22.58
N VAL A 138 -7.30 18.04 -21.32
CA VAL A 138 -6.55 18.55 -20.15
C VAL A 138 -5.11 18.02 -20.09
N ALA A 139 -4.87 16.83 -20.62
CA ALA A 139 -3.52 16.33 -20.87
C ALA A 139 -3.42 15.67 -22.25
N PRO A 140 -2.33 15.89 -23.01
CA PRO A 140 -2.17 15.32 -24.34
C PRO A 140 -1.88 13.80 -24.34
N SER A 141 -1.43 13.25 -23.22
CA SER A 141 -1.10 11.82 -23.08
C SER A 141 -1.31 11.33 -21.65
N ALA A 142 -1.38 10.00 -21.46
CA ALA A 142 -1.52 9.38 -20.14
C ALA A 142 -0.36 9.70 -19.21
N ASP A 143 0.87 9.76 -19.73
CA ASP A 143 2.05 10.12 -18.94
C ASP A 143 2.01 11.57 -18.47
N GLN A 144 1.58 12.51 -19.32
CA GLN A 144 1.40 13.91 -18.92
C GLN A 144 0.27 14.06 -17.91
N TYR A 145 -0.82 13.32 -18.08
CA TYR A 145 -1.90 13.28 -17.10
C TYR A 145 -1.43 12.78 -15.73
N ALA A 146 -0.68 11.69 -15.71
CA ALA A 146 -0.12 11.11 -14.49
C ALA A 146 0.85 12.09 -13.80
N LYS A 147 1.76 12.73 -14.55
CA LYS A 147 2.67 13.76 -14.03
C LYS A 147 1.94 14.94 -13.39
N GLN A 148 0.83 15.36 -14.01
CA GLN A 148 0.09 16.54 -13.57
C GLN A 148 -0.83 16.27 -12.38
N PHE A 149 -1.47 15.10 -12.32
CA PHE A 149 -2.57 14.87 -11.37
C PHE A 149 -2.35 13.73 -10.39
N LEU A 150 -1.40 12.83 -10.65
CA LEU A 150 -1.19 11.63 -9.85
C LEU A 150 0.19 11.67 -9.18
N GLY A 151 0.33 10.90 -8.12
CA GLY A 151 1.55 10.81 -7.34
C GLY A 151 1.45 9.70 -6.31
N LEU A 152 2.46 9.61 -5.46
CA LEU A 152 2.49 8.70 -4.32
C LEU A 152 3.18 9.40 -3.14
N ASP A 153 2.82 9.05 -1.92
CA ASP A 153 3.63 9.35 -0.74
C ASP A 153 4.14 8.10 -0.06
N CYS A 154 4.98 8.31 0.96
CA CYS A 154 5.65 7.27 1.69
C CYS A 154 4.67 6.28 2.32
N ASN A 155 3.54 6.76 2.84
CA ASN A 155 2.53 5.91 3.45
C ASN A 155 1.65 5.20 2.41
N GLY A 156 1.45 5.81 1.24
CA GLY A 156 0.90 5.19 0.05
C GLY A 156 1.71 3.96 -0.35
N LEU A 157 3.04 4.13 -0.48
CA LEU A 157 3.93 3.02 -0.81
C LEU A 157 3.86 1.89 0.24
N VAL A 158 4.11 2.20 1.53
CA VAL A 158 4.21 1.18 2.58
C VAL A 158 2.86 0.52 2.87
N GLY A 159 1.78 1.31 2.95
CA GLY A 159 0.42 0.80 3.12
C GLY A 159 0.03 -0.14 1.99
N ASN A 160 0.21 0.30 0.73
CA ASN A 160 -0.15 -0.53 -0.42
C ASN A 160 0.74 -1.79 -0.54
N TYR A 161 2.03 -1.71 -0.21
CA TYR A 161 2.92 -2.89 -0.20
C TYR A 161 2.45 -3.95 0.80
N HIS A 162 2.02 -3.54 1.99
CA HIS A 162 1.51 -4.46 2.99
C HIS A 162 0.01 -4.77 2.84
N ASN A 163 -0.66 -4.16 1.85
CA ASN A 163 -2.11 -4.25 1.64
C ASN A 163 -2.91 -3.78 2.88
N LEU A 164 -2.37 -2.78 3.56
CA LEU A 164 -2.96 -2.03 4.67
C LEU A 164 -3.44 -0.67 4.18
N SER A 165 -4.23 0.05 4.99
CA SER A 165 -4.71 1.37 4.60
C SER A 165 -3.57 2.37 4.48
N PRO A 166 -3.37 2.98 3.29
CA PRO A 166 -2.39 4.03 3.06
C PRO A 166 -2.80 5.38 3.67
N ALA A 167 -3.95 5.45 4.35
CA ALA A 167 -4.39 6.63 5.09
C ALA A 167 -4.06 6.58 6.59
N ILE A 168 -3.59 5.45 7.11
CA ILE A 168 -3.15 5.33 8.50
C ILE A 168 -1.95 6.25 8.74
N SER A 169 -2.04 7.17 9.70
CA SER A 169 -0.93 8.05 10.04
C SER A 169 0.35 7.26 10.37
N VAL A 170 1.51 7.78 9.95
CA VAL A 170 2.82 7.14 10.15
C VAL A 170 3.05 6.76 11.62
N GLY A 171 2.62 7.58 12.57
CA GLY A 171 2.79 7.29 14.00
C GLY A 171 2.04 6.05 14.48
N VAL A 172 0.90 5.73 13.87
CA VAL A 172 0.05 4.60 14.28
C VAL A 172 0.74 3.27 13.97
N TRP A 173 1.59 3.19 12.94
CA TRP A 173 2.39 2.00 12.66
C TRP A 173 3.32 1.62 13.83
N ALA A 174 3.84 2.62 14.56
CA ALA A 174 4.76 2.43 15.68
C ALA A 174 4.07 2.43 17.06
N GLN A 175 3.08 3.30 17.26
CA GLN A 175 2.45 3.52 18.56
C GLN A 175 1.16 2.74 18.74
N GLY A 176 0.52 2.35 17.63
CA GLY A 176 -0.90 2.09 17.61
C GLY A 176 -1.65 3.38 17.94
N GLU A 177 -2.97 3.33 17.93
CA GLU A 177 -3.71 4.15 18.89
C GLU A 177 -4.03 3.28 20.11
N PRO A 178 -3.64 3.67 21.33
CA PRO A 178 -3.90 2.89 22.54
C PRO A 178 -5.41 2.80 22.81
N GLY A 179 -5.98 1.60 22.70
CA GLY A 179 -7.22 1.22 23.39
C GLY A 179 -8.57 1.58 22.75
N THR A 180 -8.64 2.24 21.59
CA THR A 180 -9.91 2.66 20.94
C THR A 180 -10.25 1.93 19.64
N LEU A 181 -9.30 1.19 19.07
CA LEU A 181 -9.44 0.49 17.78
C LEU A 181 -10.30 -0.78 17.82
N MET A 182 -10.48 -1.38 19.00
CA MET A 182 -11.34 -2.56 19.19
C MET A 182 -12.41 -2.34 20.29
N ALA A 183 -12.32 -1.24 21.05
CA ALA A 183 -13.25 -0.94 22.15
C ALA A 183 -14.47 -0.10 21.73
N TRP A 184 -14.50 0.38 20.50
CA TRP A 184 -15.58 1.22 19.96
C TRP A 184 -16.38 0.43 18.92
N SER A 185 -17.70 0.67 18.88
CA SER A 185 -18.51 0.16 17.77
C SER A 185 -18.03 0.77 16.45
N GLU A 186 -18.16 0.00 15.36
CA GLU A 186 -17.84 0.41 13.99
C GLU A 186 -18.41 1.81 13.66
N HIS A 187 -19.64 2.08 14.11
CA HIS A 187 -20.31 3.38 13.94
C HIS A 187 -19.56 4.56 14.59
N LYS A 188 -18.91 4.35 15.74
CA LYS A 188 -18.16 5.39 16.46
C LYS A 188 -16.79 5.65 15.83
N GLN A 189 -16.20 4.65 15.19
CA GLN A 189 -14.93 4.76 14.47
C GLN A 189 -15.10 5.44 13.10
N LEU A 190 -16.21 5.16 12.40
CA LEU A 190 -16.61 5.89 11.20
C LEU A 190 -16.85 7.38 11.48
N LYS A 191 -17.37 7.72 12.67
CA LYS A 191 -17.55 9.12 13.12
C LYS A 191 -16.25 9.85 13.45
N SER A 192 -15.17 9.15 13.81
CA SER A 192 -13.85 9.74 14.08
C SER A 192 -12.98 9.88 12.81
N GLY A 193 -13.51 9.56 11.64
CA GLY A 193 -12.84 9.75 10.34
C GLY A 193 -12.06 8.54 9.82
N TRP A 194 -12.15 7.38 10.47
CA TRP A 194 -11.60 6.13 9.95
C TRP A 194 -12.63 5.47 9.04
N GLY A 195 -12.24 5.09 7.83
CA GLY A 195 -13.06 4.29 6.93
C GLY A 195 -12.87 2.79 7.18
N ALA A 196 -13.59 1.97 6.43
CA ALA A 196 -13.55 0.52 6.56
C ALA A 196 -12.14 -0.08 6.29
N ALA A 197 -11.33 0.57 5.45
CA ALA A 197 -9.96 0.14 5.17
C ALA A 197 -9.03 0.33 6.38
N GLU A 198 -9.17 1.42 7.11
CA GLU A 198 -8.42 1.69 8.32
C GLU A 198 -8.82 0.72 9.45
N LEU A 199 -10.12 0.41 9.56
CA LEU A 199 -10.62 -0.60 10.49
C LEU A 199 -10.08 -1.98 10.21
N ALA A 200 -10.05 -2.40 8.95
CA ALA A 200 -9.48 -3.68 8.55
C ALA A 200 -7.96 -3.75 8.75
N THR A 201 -7.29 -2.60 8.85
CA THR A 201 -5.85 -2.50 9.13
C THR A 201 -5.54 -2.64 10.61
N ALA A 202 -6.48 -2.25 11.49
CA ALA A 202 -6.28 -2.17 12.93
C ALA A 202 -5.68 -3.44 13.57
N PRO A 203 -6.06 -4.68 13.19
CA PRO A 203 -5.50 -5.90 13.79
C PRO A 203 -4.02 -6.15 13.49
N TYR A 204 -3.44 -5.44 12.52
CA TYR A 204 -2.06 -5.65 12.06
C TYR A 204 -1.10 -4.56 12.57
N ILE A 205 -1.58 -3.65 13.40
CA ILE A 205 -0.84 -2.53 13.98
C ILE A 205 -1.14 -2.40 15.49
N PRO A 206 -0.22 -1.86 16.32
CA PRO A 206 1.14 -1.44 15.97
C PRO A 206 2.01 -2.62 15.55
N LEU A 207 3.05 -2.29 14.79
CA LEU A 207 4.07 -3.24 14.42
C LEU A 207 4.97 -3.56 15.62
N GLN A 208 5.49 -4.78 15.65
CA GLN A 208 6.44 -5.21 16.67
C GLN A 208 7.80 -4.53 16.44
N PRO A 209 8.36 -3.79 17.42
CA PRO A 209 9.69 -3.22 17.28
C PRO A 209 10.77 -4.30 17.18
N ARG A 210 11.77 -4.10 16.33
CA ARG A 210 12.94 -4.97 16.22
C ARG A 210 13.94 -4.66 17.32
N ARG A 211 14.41 -5.67 18.05
CA ARG A 211 15.31 -5.54 19.22
C ARG A 211 16.68 -6.16 19.00
N ALA A 212 16.82 -7.02 17.99
CA ALA A 212 18.08 -7.64 17.63
C ALA A 212 18.22 -7.76 16.11
N ILE A 213 19.46 -7.77 15.60
CA ILE A 213 19.76 -7.97 14.16
C ILE A 213 19.18 -9.29 13.65
N ALA A 214 19.20 -10.34 14.48
CA ALA A 214 18.66 -11.65 14.13
C ALA A 214 17.15 -11.66 13.85
N GLU A 215 16.42 -10.60 14.25
CA GLU A 215 14.99 -10.49 13.99
C GLU A 215 14.68 -9.81 12.64
N LEU A 216 15.65 -9.15 12.02
CA LEU A 216 15.42 -8.32 10.84
C LEU A 216 15.04 -9.17 9.64
N CYS A 217 14.08 -8.68 8.86
CA CYS A 217 13.57 -9.38 7.69
C CYS A 217 13.27 -8.41 6.54
N ASP A 218 13.30 -8.92 5.31
CA ASP A 218 12.82 -8.19 4.15
C ASP A 218 11.34 -7.79 4.32
N GLY A 219 11.03 -6.56 3.90
CA GLY A 219 9.73 -5.94 4.08
C GLY A 219 9.50 -5.36 5.48
N ASP A 220 10.48 -5.41 6.39
CA ASP A 220 10.41 -4.64 7.64
C ASP A 220 10.19 -3.15 7.35
N VAL A 221 9.63 -2.45 8.33
CA VAL A 221 9.19 -1.07 8.20
C VAL A 221 10.12 -0.15 8.98
N LEU A 222 10.65 0.85 8.29
CA LEU A 222 11.44 1.93 8.88
C LEU A 222 10.55 3.14 9.15
N VAL A 223 10.45 3.56 10.41
CA VAL A 223 9.68 4.74 10.80
C VAL A 223 10.61 5.83 11.34
N THR A 224 10.58 7.00 10.70
CA THR A 224 11.38 8.17 11.10
C THR A 224 10.69 8.96 12.21
N VAL A 225 11.40 9.14 13.31
CA VAL A 225 11.03 9.98 14.45
C VAL A 225 11.90 11.24 14.47
N THR A 226 11.26 12.40 14.51
CA THR A 226 11.93 13.70 14.59
C THR A 226 12.34 14.07 16.02
N SER A 227 13.10 15.16 16.18
CA SER A 227 13.66 15.61 17.46
C SER A 227 12.60 15.96 18.52
N ASP A 228 11.43 16.42 18.07
CA ASP A 228 10.21 16.64 18.85
C ASP A 228 9.42 15.34 19.13
N HIS A 229 9.99 14.18 18.80
CA HIS A 229 9.37 12.86 18.87
C HIS A 229 8.12 12.67 17.98
N HIS A 230 7.91 13.54 16.98
CA HIS A 230 6.87 13.33 15.97
C HIS A 230 7.30 12.34 14.88
N TYR A 231 6.35 11.63 14.30
CA TYR A 231 6.61 10.71 13.18
C TYR A 231 6.36 11.42 11.86
N LYS A 232 7.35 11.40 10.96
CA LYS A 232 7.26 12.15 9.69
C LYS A 232 7.40 11.32 8.43
N HIS A 233 7.96 10.12 8.51
CA HIS A 233 8.27 9.35 7.30
C HIS A 233 8.30 7.84 7.58
N ILE A 234 7.99 7.07 6.55
CA ILE A 234 7.92 5.61 6.59
C ILE A 234 8.56 5.02 5.32
N ALA A 235 9.21 3.87 5.44
CA ALA A 235 9.86 3.19 4.34
C ALA A 235 9.89 1.68 4.55
N LEU A 236 10.24 0.95 3.48
CA LEU A 236 10.47 -0.48 3.50
C LEU A 236 11.96 -0.76 3.45
N VAL A 237 12.40 -1.82 4.13
CA VAL A 237 13.74 -2.39 3.97
C VAL A 237 13.68 -3.67 3.16
N GLU A 238 14.71 -3.92 2.37
CA GLU A 238 14.89 -5.12 1.54
C GLU A 238 16.37 -5.50 1.47
N ASP A 239 16.63 -6.74 1.02
CA ASP A 239 17.97 -7.31 0.88
C ASP A 239 18.81 -7.13 2.17
N ILE A 240 18.18 -7.37 3.34
CA ILE A 240 18.86 -7.20 4.63
C ILE A 240 19.82 -8.37 4.88
N ALA A 241 21.07 -8.06 5.19
CA ALA A 241 22.08 -9.03 5.61
C ALA A 241 22.86 -8.51 6.83
N ALA A 242 23.01 -9.34 7.85
CA ALA A 242 23.89 -9.06 8.98
C ALA A 242 25.35 -9.09 8.52
N ILE A 243 26.11 -8.05 8.86
CA ILE A 243 27.56 -8.00 8.63
C ILE A 243 28.30 -8.37 9.93
N ASP A 244 27.86 -7.81 11.05
CA ASP A 244 28.39 -8.12 12.38
C ASP A 244 27.28 -7.99 13.45
N LYS A 245 27.67 -7.78 14.72
CA LYS A 245 26.75 -7.65 15.86
C LYS A 245 25.89 -6.38 15.86
N ASP A 246 26.32 -5.31 15.19
CA ASP A 246 25.64 -4.02 15.17
C ASP A 246 25.60 -3.37 13.78
N GLN A 247 25.99 -4.08 12.72
CA GLN A 247 25.98 -3.61 11.34
C GLN A 247 25.20 -4.54 10.41
N VAL A 248 24.46 -3.91 9.50
CA VAL A 248 23.72 -4.58 8.44
C VAL A 248 24.00 -3.93 7.10
N SER A 249 24.03 -4.73 6.04
CA SER A 249 23.83 -4.25 4.67
C SER A 249 22.34 -4.32 4.35
N TRP A 250 21.79 -3.29 3.73
CA TRP A 250 20.40 -3.28 3.29
C TRP A 250 20.16 -2.31 2.15
N LYS A 251 18.99 -2.40 1.54
CA LYS A 251 18.40 -1.35 0.72
C LYS A 251 17.16 -0.78 1.40
N ILE A 252 16.86 0.47 1.08
CA ILE A 252 15.65 1.14 1.55
C ILE A 252 14.84 1.56 0.34
N VAL A 253 13.56 1.23 0.37
CA VAL A 253 12.59 1.67 -0.64
C VAL A 253 11.63 2.64 0.02
N GLU A 254 11.61 3.89 -0.46
CA GLU A 254 10.87 4.97 0.16
C GLU A 254 10.37 6.00 -0.86
N TRP A 255 9.20 6.59 -0.60
CA TRP A 255 8.59 7.58 -1.48
C TRP A 255 8.44 8.93 -0.75
N GLY A 256 9.56 9.46 -0.25
CA GLY A 256 9.58 10.70 0.55
C GLY A 256 9.85 11.98 -0.25
N GLU A 257 10.18 11.85 -1.54
CA GLU A 257 10.49 12.95 -2.45
C GLU A 257 10.04 12.59 -3.86
N GLY A 258 9.97 13.56 -4.77
CA GLY A 258 9.68 13.28 -6.18
C GLY A 258 10.94 12.91 -6.94
N GLY A 259 10.83 12.04 -7.94
CA GLY A 259 11.95 11.65 -8.80
C GLY A 259 11.76 10.36 -9.56
N ASN A 260 12.85 9.90 -10.17
CA ASN A 260 12.95 8.62 -10.87
C ASN A 260 13.10 7.44 -9.88
N ALA A 261 13.20 6.22 -10.40
CA ALA A 261 13.35 5.02 -9.58
C ALA A 261 14.52 5.08 -8.59
N ASP A 262 15.66 5.66 -8.98
CA ASP A 262 16.86 5.77 -8.11
C ASP A 262 16.62 6.70 -6.91
N LYS A 263 15.65 7.61 -7.01
CA LYS A 263 15.22 8.43 -5.87
C LYS A 263 14.37 7.65 -4.89
N HIS A 264 13.67 6.59 -5.31
CA HIS A 264 12.79 5.82 -4.42
C HIS A 264 13.39 4.49 -3.98
N ILE A 265 14.26 3.89 -4.78
CA ILE A 265 14.97 2.64 -4.51
C ILE A 265 16.42 2.99 -4.23
N LYS A 266 16.75 3.13 -2.95
CA LYS A 266 18.10 3.55 -2.56
C LYS A 266 19.10 2.40 -2.80
N PRO A 267 20.34 2.71 -3.20
CA PRO A 267 21.38 1.68 -3.37
C PRO A 267 21.66 0.97 -2.03
N SER A 268 22.22 -0.23 -2.13
CA SER A 268 22.63 -0.98 -0.95
C SER A 268 23.65 -0.18 -0.14
N ARG A 269 23.52 -0.20 1.18
CA ARG A 269 24.46 0.44 2.08
C ARG A 269 24.63 -0.33 3.37
N THR A 270 25.83 -0.24 3.92
CA THR A 270 26.11 -0.67 5.28
C THR A 270 25.72 0.42 6.26
N VAL A 271 24.99 0.05 7.31
CA VAL A 271 24.68 0.95 8.43
C VAL A 271 24.95 0.26 9.74
N LYS A 272 25.32 1.06 10.74
CA LYS A 272 25.31 0.66 12.13
C LYS A 272 23.90 0.85 12.72
N LEU A 273 23.37 -0.20 13.33
CA LEU A 273 22.14 -0.20 14.08
C LEU A 273 22.44 -0.02 15.56
N GLU A 274 21.63 0.81 16.21
CA GLU A 274 21.77 1.11 17.63
C GLU A 274 20.40 1.16 18.30
N GLN A 275 20.40 0.99 19.63
CA GLN A 275 19.20 1.19 20.43
C GLN A 275 18.84 2.68 20.42
N GLY A 276 17.66 3.03 19.91
CA GLY A 276 17.24 4.43 19.88
C GLY A 276 16.91 4.99 21.25
N LYS A 277 16.88 6.33 21.36
CA LYS A 277 16.60 7.08 22.60
C LYS A 277 15.25 6.69 23.22
N ILE A 278 14.24 6.42 22.39
CA ILE A 278 12.97 5.86 22.83
C ILE A 278 13.10 4.33 22.87
N LYS A 279 13.53 3.81 24.02
CA LYS A 279 13.88 2.38 24.20
C LYS A 279 12.77 1.40 23.78
N LYS A 280 11.50 1.78 23.93
CA LYS A 280 10.36 0.93 23.56
C LYS A 280 10.26 0.64 22.05
N TYR A 281 10.87 1.44 21.19
CA TYR A 281 10.88 1.23 19.74
C TYR A 281 12.12 0.47 19.23
N GLY A 282 12.99 0.02 20.14
CA GLY A 282 14.07 -0.90 19.77
C GLY A 282 15.17 -0.28 18.89
N LEU A 283 15.63 -1.08 17.94
CA LEU A 283 16.78 -0.77 17.09
C LEU A 283 16.41 0.16 15.94
N GLY A 284 17.41 0.91 15.48
CA GLY A 284 17.29 1.78 14.34
C GLY A 284 18.62 2.42 13.99
N PHE A 285 18.58 3.49 13.21
CA PHE A 285 19.77 4.23 12.84
C PHE A 285 19.46 5.72 12.63
N THR A 286 20.48 6.56 12.75
CA THR A 286 20.37 7.98 12.48
C THR A 286 20.52 8.28 10.99
N SER A 287 19.58 9.04 10.43
CA SER A 287 19.59 9.49 9.04
C SER A 287 19.16 10.96 8.96
N LYS A 288 20.01 11.82 8.37
CA LYS A 288 19.74 13.26 8.22
C LYS A 288 19.29 13.92 9.54
N GLY A 289 19.95 13.59 10.65
CA GLY A 289 19.64 14.13 11.98
C GLY A 289 18.41 13.54 12.67
N ASN A 290 17.68 12.62 12.04
CA ASN A 290 16.50 11.96 12.63
C ASN A 290 16.78 10.48 12.90
N PHE A 291 16.19 9.93 13.96
CA PHE A 291 16.32 8.52 14.26
C PHE A 291 15.21 7.72 13.56
N ARG A 292 15.57 6.64 12.87
CA ARG A 292 14.63 5.76 12.17
C ARG A 292 14.60 4.41 12.85
N TYR A 293 13.47 4.06 13.46
CA TYR A 293 13.28 2.79 14.16
C TYR A 293 12.79 1.70 13.21
N LEU A 294 13.21 0.47 13.47
CA LEU A 294 12.84 -0.73 12.72
C LEU A 294 11.69 -1.46 13.39
N PHE A 295 10.70 -1.81 12.59
CA PHE A 295 9.55 -2.59 13.01
C PHE A 295 9.36 -3.79 12.09
N ALA A 296 8.87 -4.89 12.66
CA ALA A 296 8.55 -6.09 11.93
C ALA A 296 7.54 -5.80 10.82
N ASN A 297 7.71 -6.46 9.68
CA ASN A 297 6.67 -6.48 8.66
C ASN A 297 5.33 -6.96 9.27
N PRO A 298 4.18 -6.36 8.91
CA PRO A 298 2.90 -6.78 9.43
C PRO A 298 2.59 -8.20 8.93
N ASN A 299 2.04 -9.03 9.82
CA ASN A 299 1.58 -10.38 9.50
C ASN A 299 0.24 -10.35 8.75
N THR A 300 0.16 -9.58 7.67
CA THR A 300 -0.99 -9.60 6.77
C THR A 300 -1.02 -10.89 5.99
N PRO A 301 -2.19 -11.48 5.67
CA PRO A 301 -2.30 -12.64 4.79
C PRO A 301 -2.27 -12.28 3.29
N TRP A 302 -2.18 -10.99 2.97
CA TRP A 302 -2.36 -10.47 1.62
C TRP A 302 -1.02 -10.25 0.89
N GLU A 303 -1.08 -10.37 -0.43
CA GLU A 303 -0.08 -9.81 -1.35
C GLU A 303 -0.22 -8.28 -1.43
N PRO A 304 0.79 -7.55 -1.93
CA PRO A 304 0.65 -6.11 -2.17
C PRO A 304 -0.61 -5.74 -2.95
N ALA A 305 -1.15 -4.57 -2.67
CA ALA A 305 -2.45 -4.13 -3.14
C ALA A 305 -2.53 -4.11 -4.68
N LYS A 306 -3.48 -4.89 -5.20
CA LYS A 306 -3.78 -4.98 -6.64
C LYS A 306 -5.12 -4.38 -7.05
N TRP A 307 -6.06 -4.08 -6.14
CA TRP A 307 -7.27 -3.26 -6.36
C TRP A 307 -8.14 -3.21 -5.12
N GLY A 308 -8.62 -2.04 -4.68
CA GLY A 308 -9.69 -1.91 -3.66
C GLY A 308 -9.46 -2.72 -2.39
N ARG A 309 -8.20 -3.01 -2.06
CA ARG A 309 -7.75 -3.91 -1.01
C ARG A 309 -6.77 -3.18 -0.12
N CYS A 310 -7.32 -2.37 0.75
CA CYS A 310 -6.66 -2.02 2.00
C CYS A 310 -7.42 -2.78 3.07
N GLY A 311 -6.98 -4.01 3.35
CA GLY A 311 -7.61 -4.88 4.35
C GLY A 311 -8.94 -5.57 3.99
N ALA A 312 -9.60 -5.28 2.86
CA ALA A 312 -10.84 -5.95 2.45
C ALA A 312 -11.02 -6.03 0.92
N LEU A 313 -11.75 -7.03 0.41
CA LEU A 313 -12.18 -7.07 -0.99
C LEU A 313 -13.26 -6.01 -1.23
N GLY A 314 -13.03 -5.07 -2.16
CA GLY A 314 -14.10 -4.22 -2.70
C GLY A 314 -14.35 -2.90 -1.96
N ILE A 315 -13.31 -2.29 -1.39
CA ILE A 315 -13.38 -0.96 -0.75
C ILE A 315 -12.46 0.04 -1.43
#